data_AF-A0AAE9J8K6-F1
#
_entry.id   AF-A0AAE9J8K6-F1
#
_cell.length_a   1.000
_cell.length_b   1.000
_cell.length_c   1.000
_cell.angle_alpha   90.00
_cell.angle_beta   90.00
_cell.angle_gamma   90.00
#
_symmetry.space_group_name_H-M   'P 1'
#
loop_
_entity.id
_entity.type
_entity.pdbx_description
1 polymer ?
#
loop_
_entity_poly.entity_id
_entity_poly.type
_entity_poly.pdbx_seq_one_letter_code
_entity_poly.pdbx_strand_id
1 'polypeptide(L)'
;MRSSHIVLLLFAFFGLSQASIYWLKYTDMIQIHSNLVFFAREHKGTDLFYALVQRDSEMDRFLNGLLGHRFEDFEVQEAYETENKNVFAIVSSLDHIHSVKHFLLISLSPSSTSPTGYIMERVEICVGNCDFTQF
;
A
#
# COMPACT_ATOMS: atom_id res chain seq x y z
N MET A 1 -46.70 -17.32 0.08
CA MET A 1 -45.51 -17.01 -0.74
C MET A 1 -44.50 -16.36 0.19
N ARG A 2 -43.52 -17.12 0.67
CA ARG A 2 -42.56 -16.69 1.71
C ARG A 2 -41.41 -15.96 1.02
N SER A 3 -41.12 -14.75 1.49
CA SER A 3 -40.28 -13.72 0.87
C SER A 3 -38.86 -14.20 0.51
N SER A 4 -38.65 -14.54 -0.76
CA SER A 4 -37.32 -14.83 -1.34
C SER A 4 -36.37 -13.61 -1.32
N HIS A 5 -36.90 -12.40 -1.15
CA HIS A 5 -36.12 -11.16 -1.12
C HIS A 5 -35.30 -10.97 0.16
N ILE A 6 -35.74 -11.55 1.30
CA ILE A 6 -35.02 -11.44 2.58
C ILE A 6 -33.72 -12.26 2.55
N VAL A 7 -33.73 -13.42 1.90
CA VAL A 7 -32.54 -14.27 1.77
C VAL A 7 -31.49 -13.59 0.87
N LEU A 8 -31.93 -12.92 -0.19
CA LEU A 8 -31.06 -12.21 -1.13
C LEU A 8 -30.38 -10.99 -0.48
N LEU A 9 -31.11 -10.25 0.37
CA LEU A 9 -30.55 -9.17 1.19
C LEU A 9 -29.51 -9.69 2.18
N LEU A 10 -29.77 -10.80 2.86
CA LEU A 10 -28.80 -11.40 3.79
C LEU A 10 -27.48 -11.78 3.09
N PHE A 11 -27.53 -12.41 1.91
CA PHE A 11 -26.31 -12.71 1.13
C PHE A 11 -25.55 -11.45 0.70
N ALA A 12 -26.26 -10.37 0.34
CA ALA A 12 -25.61 -9.09 0.00
C ALA A 12 -24.87 -8.49 1.21
N PHE A 13 -25.43 -8.57 2.43
CA PHE A 13 -24.77 -8.11 3.65
C PHE A 13 -23.53 -8.93 4.01
N PHE A 14 -23.59 -10.26 3.84
CA PHE A 14 -22.41 -11.11 4.04
C PHE A 14 -21.31 -10.85 3.00
N GLY A 15 -21.67 -10.62 1.73
CA GLY A 15 -20.70 -10.26 0.68
C GLY A 15 -20.03 -8.91 0.90
N LEU A 16 -20.81 -7.88 1.27
CA LEU A 16 -20.29 -6.54 1.53
C LEU A 16 -19.39 -6.49 2.78
N SER A 17 -19.76 -7.20 3.85
CA SER A 17 -18.94 -7.25 5.06
C SER A 17 -17.60 -7.97 4.86
N GLN A 18 -17.57 -9.06 4.08
CA GLN A 18 -16.30 -9.72 3.75
C GLN A 18 -15.41 -8.86 2.87
N ALA A 19 -15.98 -8.12 1.91
CA ALA A 19 -15.24 -7.14 1.15
C ALA A 19 -14.63 -6.09 2.09
N SER A 20 -15.42 -5.43 2.94
CA SER A 20 -14.92 -4.41 3.90
C SER A 20 -13.80 -4.93 4.81
N ILE A 21 -13.91 -6.16 5.33
CA ILE A 21 -12.89 -6.78 6.19
C ILE A 21 -11.61 -7.08 5.41
N TYR A 22 -11.75 -7.51 4.15
CA TYR A 22 -10.61 -7.77 3.27
C TYR A 22 -9.86 -6.48 2.93
N TRP A 23 -10.57 -5.39 2.62
CA TRP A 23 -9.97 -4.06 2.42
C TRP A 23 -9.15 -3.61 3.64
N LEU A 24 -9.73 -3.69 4.84
CA LEU A 24 -9.07 -3.31 6.10
C LEU A 24 -7.78 -4.10 6.37
N LYS A 25 -7.74 -5.39 5.98
CA LYS A 25 -6.57 -6.24 6.19
C LYS A 25 -5.35 -5.75 5.40
N TYR A 26 -5.53 -5.38 4.13
CA TYR A 26 -4.40 -4.96 3.29
C TYR A 26 -3.98 -3.53 3.57
N THR A 27 -4.91 -2.63 3.94
CA THR A 27 -4.56 -1.27 4.35
C THR A 27 -3.66 -1.30 5.58
N ASP A 28 -4.01 -2.07 6.62
CA ASP A 28 -3.21 -2.19 7.83
C ASP A 28 -1.85 -2.83 7.56
N MET A 29 -1.82 -3.89 6.73
CA MET A 29 -0.57 -4.56 6.36
C MET A 29 0.40 -3.60 5.67
N ILE A 30 -0.09 -2.82 4.71
CA ILE A 30 0.75 -1.87 3.95
C ILE A 30 1.17 -0.70 4.84
N GLN A 31 0.30 -0.26 5.74
CA GLN A 31 0.65 0.79 6.71
C GLN A 31 1.79 0.33 7.60
N ILE A 32 1.71 -0.90 8.14
CA ILE A 32 2.76 -1.51 8.96
C ILE A 32 4.04 -1.66 8.13
N HIS A 33 3.94 -2.17 6.90
CA HIS A 33 5.08 -2.35 6.02
C HIS A 33 5.79 -1.02 5.74
N SER A 34 5.03 0.02 5.37
CA SER A 34 5.56 1.36 5.10
C SER A 34 6.24 1.97 6.33
N ASN A 35 5.61 1.85 7.51
CA ASN A 35 6.20 2.31 8.77
C ASN A 35 7.52 1.62 9.07
N LEU A 36 7.63 0.31 8.82
CA LEU A 36 8.88 -0.44 9.01
C LEU A 36 9.97 -0.02 8.02
N VAL A 37 9.60 0.28 6.77
CA VAL A 37 10.53 0.81 5.76
C VAL A 37 11.11 2.15 6.23
N PHE A 38 10.26 3.08 6.68
CA PHE A 38 10.71 4.37 7.19
C PHE A 38 11.55 4.23 8.46
N PHE A 39 11.13 3.38 9.40
CA PHE A 39 11.90 3.08 10.61
C PHE A 39 13.31 2.54 10.27
N ALA A 40 13.40 1.56 9.36
CA ALA A 40 14.66 0.96 8.94
C ALA A 40 15.58 2.00 8.28
N ARG A 41 15.01 2.89 7.45
CA ARG A 41 15.73 3.97 6.79
C ARG A 41 16.26 5.00 7.78
N GLU A 42 15.43 5.47 8.70
CA GLU A 42 15.80 6.45 9.74
C GLU A 42 16.95 5.92 10.62
N HIS A 43 16.88 4.64 11.00
CA HIS A 43 17.87 4.00 11.88
C HIS A 43 19.05 3.37 11.13
N LYS A 44 19.18 3.61 9.81
CA LYS A 44 20.25 3.05 8.95
C LYS A 44 20.35 1.52 9.00
N GLY A 45 19.23 0.83 9.22
CA GLY A 45 19.13 -0.62 9.22
C GLY A 45 19.08 -1.20 7.81
N THR A 46 20.23 -1.29 7.14
CA THR A 46 20.33 -1.74 5.73
C THR A 46 19.74 -3.13 5.49
N ASP A 47 19.95 -4.07 6.40
CA ASP A 47 19.42 -5.44 6.25
C ASP A 47 17.90 -5.48 6.32
N LEU A 48 17.31 -4.78 7.31
CA LEU A 48 15.86 -4.68 7.44
C LEU A 48 15.25 -3.91 6.26
N PHE A 49 15.90 -2.83 5.83
CA PHE A 49 15.45 -2.06 4.67
C PHE A 49 15.38 -2.93 3.42
N TYR A 50 16.43 -3.68 3.09
CA TYR A 50 16.41 -4.57 1.91
C TYR A 50 15.65 -5.88 2.11
N ALA A 51 15.22 -6.19 3.33
CA ALA A 51 14.22 -7.24 3.57
C ALA A 51 12.79 -6.75 3.24
N LEU A 52 12.56 -5.43 3.23
CA LEU A 52 11.25 -4.81 3.00
C LEU A 52 11.13 -4.14 1.62
N VAL A 53 12.21 -3.61 1.07
CA VAL A 53 12.26 -2.93 -0.23
C VAL A 53 13.18 -3.71 -1.16
N GLN A 54 12.73 -3.96 -2.39
CA GLN A 54 13.56 -4.67 -3.37
C GLN A 54 14.72 -3.78 -3.80
N ARG A 55 15.94 -4.32 -3.71
CA ARG A 55 17.15 -3.60 -4.13
C ARG A 55 17.09 -3.24 -5.62
N ASP A 56 17.56 -2.05 -5.96
CA ASP A 56 17.60 -1.49 -7.31
C ASP A 56 16.22 -1.27 -7.96
N SER A 57 15.14 -1.41 -7.18
CA SER A 57 13.77 -1.19 -7.64
C SER A 57 13.43 0.30 -7.86
N GLU A 58 12.24 0.59 -8.39
CA GLU A 58 11.75 1.97 -8.47
C GLU A 58 11.57 2.57 -7.08
N MET A 59 11.04 1.79 -6.14
CA MET A 59 10.88 2.22 -4.76
C MET A 59 12.22 2.51 -4.07
N ASP A 60 13.22 1.63 -4.24
CA ASP A 60 14.56 1.83 -3.67
C ASP A 60 15.18 3.15 -4.16
N ARG A 61 15.14 3.37 -5.48
CA ARG A 61 15.64 4.61 -6.10
C ARG A 61 14.85 5.85 -5.66
N PHE A 62 13.55 5.73 -5.44
CA PHE A 62 12.72 6.82 -4.95
C PHE A 62 13.07 7.20 -3.50
N LEU A 63 13.09 6.22 -2.59
CA LEU A 63 13.36 6.43 -1.16
C LEU A 63 14.80 6.93 -0.91
N ASN A 64 15.77 6.43 -1.67
CA ASN A 64 17.17 6.85 -1.58
C ASN A 64 17.53 8.03 -2.50
N GLY A 65 16.57 8.50 -3.31
CA GLY A 65 16.75 9.61 -4.24
C GLY A 65 16.56 10.99 -3.59
N LEU A 66 16.75 12.02 -4.42
CA LEU A 66 16.59 13.43 -4.04
C LEU A 66 15.17 13.81 -3.61
N LEU A 67 14.16 12.99 -3.89
CA LEU A 67 12.78 13.27 -3.49
C LEU A 67 12.34 12.43 -2.28
N GLY A 68 12.96 11.28 -2.02
CA GLY A 68 12.51 10.35 -0.98
C GLY A 68 12.55 10.92 0.44
N HIS A 69 13.37 11.93 0.74
CA HIS A 69 13.36 12.61 2.04
C HIS A 69 12.17 13.54 2.25
N ARG A 70 11.38 13.81 1.20
CA ARG A 70 10.16 14.62 1.30
C ARG A 70 8.93 13.78 1.66
N PHE A 71 9.08 12.47 1.62
CA PHE A 71 8.03 11.50 1.84
C PHE A 71 8.45 10.63 3.03
N GLU A 72 8.13 11.11 4.23
CA GLU A 72 8.49 10.46 5.51
C GLU A 72 7.27 9.84 6.20
N ASP A 73 6.08 10.15 5.70
CA ASP A 73 4.80 9.67 6.21
C ASP A 73 3.94 9.11 5.06
N PHE A 74 3.69 7.81 5.06
CA PHE A 74 2.66 7.24 4.19
C PHE A 74 1.38 7.03 4.99
N GLU A 75 0.28 7.56 4.48
CA GLU A 75 -1.07 7.29 4.94
C GLU A 75 -1.78 6.46 3.86
N VAL A 76 -1.99 5.17 4.11
CA VAL A 76 -2.65 4.28 3.15
C VAL A 76 -4.12 4.65 3.03
N GLN A 77 -4.54 4.98 1.80
CA GLN A 77 -5.93 5.35 1.50
C GLN A 77 -6.71 4.11 1.08
N GLU A 78 -6.16 3.35 0.14
CA GLU A 78 -6.80 2.18 -0.44
C GLU A 78 -5.76 1.11 -0.75
N ALA A 79 -6.18 -0.15 -0.66
CA ALA A 79 -5.33 -1.30 -0.94
C ALA A 79 -6.13 -2.47 -1.49
N TYR A 80 -5.64 -3.11 -2.55
CA TYR A 80 -6.24 -4.31 -3.09
C TYR A 80 -5.17 -5.33 -3.48
N GLU A 81 -5.53 -6.61 -3.40
CA GLU A 81 -4.69 -7.73 -3.79
C GLU A 81 -5.17 -8.28 -5.13
N THR A 82 -4.22 -8.62 -5.99
CA THR A 82 -4.45 -9.26 -7.30
C THR A 82 -4.48 -10.79 -7.18
N GLU A 83 -4.92 -11.48 -8.21
CA GLU A 83 -4.93 -12.96 -8.26
C GLU A 83 -3.54 -13.58 -8.01
N ASN A 84 -2.46 -12.87 -8.37
CA ASN A 84 -1.08 -13.29 -8.16
C ASN A 84 -0.54 -12.94 -6.75
N LYS A 85 -1.43 -12.50 -5.85
CA LYS A 85 -1.11 -12.04 -4.49
C LYS A 85 -0.21 -10.79 -4.42
N ASN A 86 -0.02 -10.09 -5.53
CA ASN A 86 0.56 -8.76 -5.48
C ASN A 86 -0.46 -7.80 -4.90
N VAL A 87 0.00 -6.88 -4.05
CA VAL A 87 -0.85 -5.90 -3.39
C VAL A 87 -0.49 -4.53 -3.93
N PHE A 88 -1.50 -3.81 -4.41
CA PHE A 88 -1.35 -2.42 -4.82
C PHE A 88 -2.04 -1.54 -3.80
N ALA A 89 -1.44 -0.37 -3.53
CA ALA A 89 -2.05 0.62 -2.68
C ALA A 89 -1.88 2.02 -3.21
N ILE A 90 -2.94 2.80 -2.99
CA ILE A 90 -2.90 4.24 -3.09
C ILE A 90 -2.54 4.75 -1.71
N VAL A 91 -1.37 5.35 -1.59
CA VAL A 91 -0.91 6.02 -0.38
C VAL A 91 -0.91 7.51 -0.62
N SER A 92 -1.13 8.25 0.45
CA SER A 92 -0.93 9.68 0.43
C SER A 92 0.21 10.06 1.36
N SER A 93 0.96 11.09 0.98
CA SER A 93 2.09 11.57 1.76
C SER A 93 2.20 13.07 1.64
N LEU A 94 2.56 13.73 2.73
CA LEU A 94 2.63 15.18 2.79
C LEU A 94 4.06 15.62 2.46
N ASP A 95 4.25 16.35 1.37
CA ASP A 95 5.51 17.07 1.16
C ASP A 95 5.55 18.21 2.19
N HIS A 96 6.27 17.98 3.29
CA HIS A 96 6.41 18.95 4.37
C HIS A 96 7.13 20.25 3.95
N ILE A 97 7.87 20.25 2.83
CA ILE A 97 8.55 21.44 2.32
C ILE A 97 7.55 22.37 1.62
N HIS A 98 6.67 21.81 0.78
CA HIS A 98 5.73 22.59 -0.02
C HIS A 98 4.30 22.60 0.54
N SER A 99 4.04 21.85 1.60
CA SER A 99 2.70 21.62 2.18
C SER A 99 1.69 21.07 1.17
N VAL A 100 2.15 20.20 0.27
CA VAL A 100 1.33 19.58 -0.78
C VAL A 100 1.13 18.10 -0.46
N LYS A 101 -0.13 17.65 -0.45
CA LYS A 101 -0.47 16.23 -0.33
C LYS A 101 -0.30 15.57 -1.70
N HIS A 102 0.59 14.57 -1.77
CA HIS A 102 0.80 13.74 -2.95
C HIS A 102 0.08 12.42 -2.79
N PHE A 103 -0.40 11.86 -3.91
CA PHE A 103 -0.89 10.50 -3.97
C PHE A 103 0.11 9.65 -4.75
N LEU A 104 0.45 8.49 -4.22
CA LEU A 104 1.38 7.55 -4.80
C LEU A 104 0.69 6.20 -4.95
N LEU A 105 0.89 5.56 -6.10
CA LEU A 105 0.60 4.15 -6.26
C LEU A 105 1.84 3.36 -5.90
N ILE A 106 1.72 2.44 -4.95
CA ILE A 106 2.80 1.53 -4.56
C ILE A 106 2.39 0.08 -4.82
N SER A 107 3.38 -0.78 -5.08
CA SER A 107 3.15 -2.21 -5.21
C SER A 107 4.04 -3.02 -4.27
N LEU A 108 3.46 -4.07 -3.73
CA LEU A 108 4.10 -5.08 -2.92
C LEU A 108 3.93 -6.44 -3.59
N SER A 109 5.00 -7.23 -3.64
CA SER A 109 4.97 -8.62 -4.08
C SER A 109 5.19 -9.57 -2.89
N PRO A 110 4.65 -10.80 -2.92
CA PRO A 110 4.90 -11.77 -1.86
C PRO A 110 6.39 -12.11 -1.75
N SER A 111 6.92 -12.10 -0.53
CA SER A 111 8.31 -12.45 -0.26
C SER A 111 8.44 -13.26 1.03
N SER A 112 9.04 -14.45 0.91
CA SER A 112 9.32 -15.32 2.06
C SER A 112 10.46 -14.83 2.95
N THR A 113 11.28 -13.90 2.45
CA THR A 113 12.43 -13.34 3.19
C THR A 113 12.07 -12.05 3.92
N SER A 114 10.90 -11.47 3.65
CA SER A 114 10.43 -10.26 4.32
C SER A 114 9.77 -10.59 5.65
N PRO A 115 10.02 -9.81 6.72
CA PRO A 115 9.34 -9.99 8.00
C PRO A 115 7.83 -9.73 7.93
N THR A 116 7.35 -9.05 6.89
CA THR A 116 5.91 -8.79 6.66
C THR A 116 5.27 -9.78 5.67
N GLY A 117 6.07 -10.67 5.07
CA GLY A 117 5.64 -11.55 3.98
C GLY A 117 5.55 -10.87 2.61
N TYR A 118 5.92 -9.59 2.51
CA TYR A 118 5.86 -8.81 1.27
C TYR A 118 7.10 -7.95 1.06
N ILE A 119 7.46 -7.64 -0.18
CA ILE A 119 8.52 -6.71 -0.53
C ILE A 119 7.98 -5.61 -1.43
N MET A 120 8.37 -4.36 -1.17
CA MET A 120 7.94 -3.18 -1.89
C MET A 120 8.86 -2.92 -3.09
N GLU A 121 8.28 -2.72 -4.26
CA GLU A 121 9.04 -2.71 -5.52
C GLU A 121 8.79 -1.46 -6.35
N ARG A 122 7.52 -1.08 -6.51
CA ARG A 122 7.10 -0.01 -7.42
C ARG A 122 6.58 1.19 -6.64
N VAL A 123 6.82 2.38 -7.21
CA VAL A 123 6.20 3.63 -6.80
C VAL A 123 5.91 4.50 -8.01
N GLU A 124 4.71 5.05 -8.07
CA GLU A 124 4.32 5.99 -9.10
C GLU A 124 3.68 7.21 -8.45
N ILE A 125 4.29 8.39 -8.62
CA ILE A 125 3.80 9.64 -8.05
C ILE A 125 2.78 10.21 -9.01
N CYS A 126 1.55 10.43 -8.55
CA CYS A 126 0.61 11.20 -9.33
C CYS A 126 0.81 12.70 -9.11
N VAL A 127 0.87 13.45 -10.21
CA VAL A 127 0.95 14.90 -10.24
C VAL A 127 -0.25 15.43 -11.04
N GLY A 128 -1.30 15.90 -10.36
CA GLY A 128 -2.51 16.45 -10.99
C GLY A 128 -3.75 15.59 -10.79
N ASN A 129 -4.57 15.39 -11.83
CA ASN A 129 -5.75 14.52 -11.76
C ASN A 129 -5.32 13.06 -11.75
N CYS A 130 -5.42 12.44 -10.57
CA CYS A 130 -5.08 11.04 -10.36
C CYS A 130 -6.28 10.16 -10.70
N ASP A 131 -6.20 9.43 -11.80
CA ASP A 131 -7.14 8.35 -12.09
C ASP A 131 -6.39 7.02 -12.04
N PHE A 132 -6.40 6.39 -10.86
CA PHE A 132 -5.82 5.06 -10.66
C PHE A 132 -6.84 3.94 -10.92
N THR A 133 -7.95 4.20 -11.63
CA THR A 133 -9.04 3.21 -11.80
C THR A 133 -8.77 2.10 -12.83
N GLN A 134 -7.55 2.01 -13.39
CA GLN A 134 -7.23 1.07 -14.50
C GLN A 134 -6.42 -0.17 -14.10
N PHE A 135 -6.38 -0.57 -12.84
CA PHE A 135 -5.56 -1.71 -12.39
C PHE A 135 -6.39 -2.90 -11.91
#